data_AF-A0A7J2HSQ7-F1
#
_entry.id   AF-A0A7J2HSQ7-F1
#
_cell.length_a   1.000
_cell.length_b   1.000
_cell.length_c   1.000
_cell.angle_alpha   90.00
_cell.angle_beta   90.00
_cell.angle_gamma   90.00
#
_symmetry.space_group_name_H-M   'P 1'
#
loop_
_entity.id
_entity.type
_entity.pdbx_description
1 polymer ?
#
loop_
_entity_poly.entity_id
_entity_poly.type
_entity_poly.pdbx_seq_one_letter_code
_entity_poly.pdbx_strand_id
1 'polypeptide(L)' 'YRWIAGRVGRPRAWRAAANALRNNPLVLVIPCHRVIRSDGRVAGSGFGRRIREYLLRLEGAIPAT' A
#
# COMPACT_ATOMS: atom_id res chain seq x y z
N TYR A 1 -4.51 -4.98 1.60
CA TYR A 1 -5.63 -4.76 0.63
C TYR A 1 -6.98 -5.28 1.11
N ARG A 2 -7.11 -6.56 1.50
CA ARG A 2 -8.40 -7.14 1.96
C ARG A 2 -9.08 -6.33 3.08
N TRP A 3 -8.29 -5.83 4.04
CA TRP A 3 -8.82 -5.04 5.15
C TRP A 3 -9.47 -3.73 4.68
N ILE A 4 -8.89 -3.04 3.68
CA ILE A 4 -9.50 -1.83 3.09
C ILE A 4 -10.80 -2.18 2.40
N ALA A 5 -10.79 -3.25 1.60
CA ALA A 5 -11.98 -3.72 0.92
C ALA A 5 -13.10 -4.06 1.92
N GLY A 6 -12.74 -4.63 3.08
CA GLY A 6 -13.66 -4.85 4.19
C GLY A 6 -14.21 -3.55 4.80
N ARG A 7 -13.35 -2.55 5.04
CA ARG A 7 -13.77 -1.24 5.59
C ARG A 7 -14.74 -0.47 4.69
N VAL A 8 -14.69 -0.69 3.38
CA VAL A 8 -15.62 -0.06 2.43
C VAL A 8 -16.84 -0.94 2.10
N GLY A 9 -17.10 -1.98 2.90
CA GLY A 9 -18.27 -2.87 2.75
C GLY A 9 -18.20 -3.83 1.56
N ARG A 10 -17.03 -3.94 0.90
CA ARG A 10 -16.83 -4.80 -0.28
C ARG A 10 -15.69 -5.80 -0.05
N PRO A 11 -15.83 -6.77 0.89
CA PRO A 11 -14.72 -7.63 1.33
C PRO A 11 -14.07 -8.47 0.21
N ARG A 12 -14.79 -8.76 -0.88
CA ARG A 12 -14.28 -9.50 -2.05
C ARG A 12 -13.55 -8.60 -3.07
N ALA A 13 -13.65 -7.28 -2.96
CA ALA A 13 -13.11 -6.31 -3.93
C ALA A 13 -11.64 -5.92 -3.67
N TRP A 14 -10.83 -6.81 -3.10
CA TRP A 14 -9.45 -6.50 -2.71
C TRP A 14 -8.52 -6.23 -3.90
N ARG A 15 -8.76 -6.84 -5.07
CA ARG A 15 -8.05 -6.52 -6.33
C ARG A 15 -8.39 -5.12 -6.82
N ALA A 16 -9.67 -4.74 -6.78
CA ALA A 16 -10.12 -3.39 -7.13
C ALA A 16 -9.53 -2.34 -6.19
N ALA A 17 -9.52 -2.59 -4.88
CA ALA A 17 -8.87 -1.73 -3.90
C ALA A 17 -7.36 -1.58 -4.18
N ALA A 18 -6.68 -2.67 -4.55
CA ALA A 18 -5.26 -2.61 -4.93
C ALA A 18 -5.02 -1.77 -6.19
N ASN A 19 -5.88 -1.91 -7.21
CA ASN A 19 -5.83 -1.10 -8.42
C ASN A 19 -6.07 0.39 -8.12
N ALA A 20 -7.07 0.72 -7.30
CA ALA A 20 -7.37 2.09 -6.89
C ALA A 20 -6.18 2.74 -6.16
N LEU A 21 -5.56 2.02 -5.22
CA LEU A 21 -4.38 2.48 -4.48
C LEU A 21 -3.13 2.62 -5.37
N ARG A 22 -3.01 1.82 -6.43
CA ARG A 22 -1.93 1.96 -7.41
C ARG A 22 -2.10 3.23 -8.24
N ASN A 23 -3.33 3.58 -8.59
CA ASN A 23 -3.66 4.73 -9.44
C ASN A 23 -3.86 6.03 -8.65
N ASN A 24 -3.39 6.09 -7.39
CA ASN A 24 -3.49 7.28 -6.56
C ASN A 24 -2.59 8.40 -7.12
N PRO A 25 -3.14 9.55 -7.57
CA PRO A 25 -2.35 10.65 -8.10
C PRO A 25 -1.64 11.47 -7.01
N LEU A 26 -2.10 11.40 -5.75
CA LEU A 26 -1.57 12.18 -4.63
C LEU A 26 -0.83 11.27 -3.64
N VAL A 27 0.29 10.70 -4.08
CA VAL A 27 0.98 9.58 -3.41
C VAL A 27 1.50 9.91 -2.00
N LEU A 28 1.81 11.18 -1.72
CA LEU A 28 2.32 11.65 -0.43
C LEU A 28 1.19 12.09 0.52
N VAL A 29 0.13 12.72 0.00
CA VAL A 29 -1.00 13.22 0.79
C VAL A 29 -1.94 12.07 1.16
N ILE A 30 -2.22 11.18 0.20
CA ILE A 30 -3.00 9.97 0.40
C ILE A 30 -2.00 8.82 0.59
N PRO A 31 -1.83 8.26 1.81
CA PRO A 31 -0.71 7.38 2.15
C PRO A 31 -0.92 5.94 1.66
N CYS A 32 -1.00 5.78 0.34
CA CYS A 32 -1.25 4.49 -0.32
C CYS A 32 -0.10 3.48 -0.17
N HIS A 33 1.09 3.94 0.24
CA HIS A 33 2.24 3.11 0.61
C HIS A 33 2.06 2.37 1.94
N ARG A 34 1.20 2.86 2.85
CA ARG A 34 0.88 2.19 4.14
C ARG A 34 0.05 0.92 3.97
N VAL A 35 -0.45 0.65 2.77
CA VAL A 35 -1.24 -0.55 2.48
C VAL A 35 -0.35 -1.62 1.90
N ILE A 36 -0.10 -2.66 2.69
CA ILE A 36 0.74 -3.80 2.29
C ILE A 36 -0.08 -5.08 2.04
N ARG A 37 0.61 -6.12 1.55
CA ARG A 37 0.07 -7.46 1.35
C ARG A 37 -0.24 -8.13 2.69
N SER A 38 -1.11 -9.13 2.67
CA SER A 38 -1.46 -9.91 3.86
C SER A 38 -0.32 -10.80 4.36
N ASP A 39 0.68 -11.08 3.52
CA ASP A 39 1.90 -11.81 3.88
C ASP A 39 2.99 -10.89 4.49
N GLY A 40 2.65 -9.65 4.82
CA GLY A 40 3.56 -8.66 5.39
C GLY A 40 4.51 -8.00 4.40
N ARG A 41 4.51 -8.40 3.12
CA ARG A 41 5.43 -7.84 2.11
C ARG A 41 4.90 -6.55 1.50
N VAL A 42 5.81 -5.62 1.22
CA VAL A 42 5.50 -4.38 0.48
C VAL A 42 5.16 -4.72 -0.97
N ALA A 43 4.00 -4.25 -1.44
CA ALA A 43 3.50 -4.49 -2.79
C ALA A 43 4.18 -3.60 -3.85
N GLY A 44 4.12 -4.04 -5.11
CA GLY A 44 4.68 -3.33 -6.25
C GLY A 44 5.96 -3.99 -6.78
N SER A 45 6.52 -3.41 -7.85
CA SER A 45 7.77 -3.83 -8.46
C SER A 45 8.61 -2.60 -8.83
N GLY A 46 9.89 -2.83 -9.10
CA GLY A 46 10.83 -1.79 -9.54
C GLY A 46 10.83 -0.55 -8.64
N PHE A 47 10.82 0.62 -9.27
CA PHE A 47 10.89 1.91 -8.58
C PHE A 47 9.70 2.17 -7.64
N GLY A 48 8.49 1.75 -8.02
CA GLY A 48 7.30 1.94 -7.19
C GLY A 48 7.38 1.20 -5.85
N ARG A 49 7.98 0.00 -5.82
CA ARG A 49 8.23 -0.72 -4.57
C ARG A 49 9.27 0.00 -3.72
N ARG A 50 10.36 0.49 -4.33
CA ARG A 50 11.43 1.22 -3.63
C ARG A 50 10.91 2.48 -2.93
N ILE A 51 10.05 3.26 -3.60
CA ILE A 51 9.42 4.45 -2.99
C ILE A 51 8.58 4.06 -1.77
N ARG A 52 7.73 3.03 -1.91
CA ARG A 52 6.88 2.59 -0.79
C ARG A 52 7.72 2.15 0.41
N GLU A 53 8.77 1.38 0.19
CA GLU A 53 9.69 0.97 1.25
C GLU A 53 10.43 2.14 1.87
N TYR A 54 10.90 3.10 1.05
CA TYR A 54 11.54 4.31 1.55
C TYR A 54 10.60 5.12 2.46
N LEU A 55 9.35 5.36 2.03
CA LEU A 55 8.38 6.09 2.83
C LEU A 55 8.02 5.35 4.13
N LEU A 56 7.88 4.02 4.08
CA LEU A 56 7.63 3.22 5.27
C LEU A 56 8.80 3.27 6.26
N ARG A 57 10.05 3.27 5.78
CA ARG A 57 11.24 3.46 6.63
C ARG A 57 11.28 4.86 7.25
N LEU A 58 10.99 5.89 6.45
CA LEU A 58 10.93 7.27 6.91
C LEU A 58 9.89 7.46 8.01
N GLU A 59 8.77 6.73 7.94
CA GLU A 59 7.73 6.72 8.97
C GLU A 59 8.06 5.83 10.18
N GLY A 60 9.16 5.10 10.17
CA GLY A 60 9.52 4.12 11.21
C GLY A 60 8.63 2.87 11.23
N ALA A 61 7.84 2.63 10.18
CA ALA A 61 6.93 1.49 10.08
C ALA A 61 7.65 0.17 9.75
N ILE A 62 8.83 0.25 9.13
CA ILE A 62 9.73 -0.88 8.90
C ILE A 62 11.17 -0.47 9.23
N PRO A 63 12.05 -1.42 9.62
CA PRO A 63 13.44 -1.10 9.95
C PRO A 63 14.19 -0.41 8.80
N ALA A 64 15.04 0.55 9.16
CA ALA A 64 16.10 1.00 8.27
C ALA A 64 17.06 -0.18 8.05
N THR A 65 17.14 -0.65 6.81
CA THR A 65 18.20 -1.57 6.34
C THR A 65 19.41 -0.76 5.93
#